data_AF-A0A8S1HJW6-F1
#
_entry.id   AF-A0A8S1HJW6-F1
#
_cell.length_a   1.000
_cell.length_b   1.000
_cell.length_c   1.000
_cell.angle_alpha   90.00
_cell.angle_beta   90.00
_cell.angle_gamma   90.00
#
_symmetry.space_group_name_H-M   'P 1'
#
loop_
_entity.id
_entity.type
_entity.pdbx_description
1 polymer ?
#
loop_
_entity_poly.entity_id
_entity_poly.type
_entity_poly.pdbx_seq_one_letter_code
_entity_poly.pdbx_strand_id
1 'polypeptide(L)'
;MKKFSSSCGCGYYCSKTSNRCRHGGYPTPRDCSVCLCPDGFGGRFCNEPEPSSVGQRDNYDCGGILWATEETQTFFGAVRTRVGPQSFLATPEYCWWHIRVSYSFYL
;
A
#
# COMPACT_ATOMS: atom_id res chain seq x y z
N MET A 1 16.86 9.76 -6.44
CA MET A 1 16.34 9.83 -5.06
C MET A 1 15.29 10.94 -5.01
N LYS A 2 14.00 10.61 -5.09
CA LYS A 2 12.94 11.62 -5.02
C LYS A 2 12.86 12.10 -3.57
N LYS A 3 13.43 13.28 -3.28
CA LYS A 3 13.21 13.99 -2.02
C LYS A 3 11.72 14.29 -1.92
N PHE A 4 11.03 13.61 -1.02
CA PHE A 4 9.69 14.02 -0.59
C PHE A 4 9.87 15.37 0.11
N SER A 5 9.56 16.45 -0.60
CA SER A 5 9.57 17.80 -0.05
C SER A 5 8.48 17.88 1.03
N SER A 6 8.91 18.15 2.27
CA SER A 6 8.07 18.43 3.44
C SER A 6 7.32 19.77 3.34
N SER A 7 6.82 20.12 2.15
CA SER A 7 6.21 21.43 1.85
C SER A 7 4.69 21.40 1.70
N CYS A 8 4.01 20.33 2.12
CA CYS A 8 2.56 20.36 2.31
C CYS A 8 2.31 20.35 3.82
N GLY A 9 1.89 21.49 4.37
CA GLY A 9 1.77 21.78 5.81
C GLY A 9 0.71 20.97 6.56
N CYS A 10 0.69 19.64 6.41
CA CYS A 10 -0.24 18.74 7.10
C CYS A 10 -0.06 18.82 8.62
N GLY A 11 1.16 19.10 9.08
CA GLY A 11 1.46 19.33 10.49
C GLY A 11 0.76 20.56 11.09
N TYR A 12 0.40 21.57 10.28
CA TYR A 12 -0.29 22.76 10.79
C TYR A 12 -1.79 22.52 10.98
N TYR A 13 -2.46 22.01 9.94
CA TYR A 13 -3.91 21.76 9.98
C TYR A 13 -4.30 20.69 11.00
N CYS A 14 -3.47 19.65 11.12
CA CYS A 14 -3.67 18.56 12.08
C CYS A 14 -2.74 18.67 13.29
N SER A 15 -2.24 19.86 13.61
CA SER A 15 -1.28 20.12 14.71
C SER A 15 -1.78 19.63 16.08
N LYS A 16 -3.09 19.64 16.31
CA LYS A 16 -3.72 19.18 17.56
C LYS A 16 -4.08 17.69 17.57
N THR A 17 -3.84 16.99 16.47
CA THR A 17 -4.22 15.58 16.30
C THR A 17 -2.96 14.71 16.31
N SER A 18 -2.94 13.69 17.17
CA SER A 18 -1.88 12.68 17.13
C SER A 18 -1.91 11.91 15.82
N ASN A 19 -0.74 11.69 15.21
CA ASN A 19 -0.65 10.90 13.99
C ASN A 19 -0.92 9.42 14.29
N ARG A 20 -2.09 8.92 13.86
CA ARG A 20 -2.50 7.51 13.98
C ARG A 20 -2.22 6.68 12.74
N CYS A 21 -1.69 7.30 11.68
CA CYS A 21 -1.42 6.64 10.42
C CYS A 21 -0.25 5.66 10.55
N ARG A 22 -0.34 4.52 9.86
CA ARG A 22 0.67 3.47 9.86
C ARG A 22 1.54 3.56 8.61
N HIS A 23 2.65 2.82 8.64
CA HIS A 23 3.57 2.62 7.51
C HIS A 23 4.10 3.92 6.86
N GLY A 24 4.16 5.02 7.61
CA GLY A 24 4.63 6.31 7.11
C GLY A 24 3.55 7.22 6.52
N GLY A 25 2.27 6.87 6.67
CA GLY A 25 1.16 7.76 6.33
C GLY A 25 1.05 8.99 7.23
N TYR A 26 0.23 9.95 6.81
CA TYR A 26 -0.02 11.19 7.55
C TYR A 26 -1.49 11.63 7.44
N PRO A 27 -2.01 12.36 8.44
CA PRO A 27 -3.40 12.81 8.42
C PRO A 27 -3.68 13.72 7.22
N THR A 28 -4.86 13.59 6.62
CA THR A 28 -5.25 14.48 5.53
C THR A 28 -5.55 15.88 6.09
N PRO A 29 -5.14 16.98 5.43
CA PRO A 29 -5.44 18.33 5.91
C PRO A 29 -6.93 18.67 5.97
N ARG A 30 -7.77 17.97 5.19
CA ARG A 30 -9.22 18.17 5.12
C ARG A 30 -9.96 17.43 6.24
N ASP A 31 -9.48 16.24 6.60
CA ASP A 31 -10.00 15.42 7.70
C ASP A 31 -8.83 14.71 8.40
N CYS A 32 -8.44 15.22 9.56
CA CYS A 32 -7.34 14.69 10.36
C CYS A 32 -7.60 13.29 10.93
N SER A 33 -8.82 12.76 10.76
CA SER A 33 -9.19 11.42 11.18
C SER A 33 -8.99 10.35 10.11
N VAL A 34 -8.61 10.75 8.88
CA VAL A 34 -8.30 9.90 7.73
C VAL A 34 -6.86 10.15 7.29
N CYS A 35 -6.18 9.10 6.85
CA CYS A 35 -4.78 9.17 6.44
C CYS A 35 -4.62 9.23 4.92
N LEU A 36 -3.64 10.02 4.47
CA LEU A 36 -2.99 9.85 3.17
C LEU A 36 -1.96 8.75 3.32
N CYS A 37 -2.10 7.71 2.50
CA CYS A 37 -1.29 6.51 2.59
C CYS A 37 -0.18 6.51 1.54
N PRO A 38 1.01 5.98 1.88
CA PRO A 38 2.03 5.66 0.89
C PRO A 38 1.52 4.59 -0.08
N ASP A 39 2.13 4.52 -1.26
CA ASP A 39 1.79 3.54 -2.28
C ASP A 39 1.82 2.11 -1.70
N GLY A 40 0.81 1.31 -2.06
CA GLY A 40 0.62 -0.04 -1.55
C GLY A 40 -0.09 -0.16 -0.22
N PHE A 41 -0.32 0.93 0.51
CA PHE A 41 -1.11 0.92 1.73
C PHE A 41 -2.45 1.64 1.56
N GLY A 42 -3.47 1.10 2.21
CA GLY A 42 -4.84 1.61 2.16
C GLY A 42 -5.54 1.54 3.50
N GLY A 43 -6.85 1.79 3.45
CA GLY A 43 -7.70 1.90 4.63
C GLY A 43 -7.53 3.24 5.34
N ARG A 44 -8.40 3.47 6.34
CA ARG A 44 -8.47 4.76 7.05
C ARG A 44 -7.15 5.17 7.71
N PHE A 45 -6.37 4.20 8.17
CA PHE A 45 -5.13 4.41 8.91
C PHE A 45 -3.89 3.81 8.23
N CYS A 46 -3.96 3.48 6.93
CA CYS A 46 -2.86 2.88 6.18
C CYS A 46 -2.39 1.52 6.74
N ASN A 47 -3.28 0.78 7.40
CA ASN A 47 -3.02 -0.52 8.02
C ASN A 47 -3.50 -1.69 7.15
N GLU A 48 -4.15 -1.40 6.04
CA GLU A 48 -4.63 -2.37 5.06
C GLU A 48 -3.76 -2.32 3.81
N PRO A 49 -3.70 -3.40 3.02
CA PRO A 49 -3.17 -3.32 1.66
C PRO A 49 -4.00 -2.34 0.83
N GLU A 50 -3.35 -1.63 -0.09
CA GLU A 50 -4.05 -0.86 -1.11
C GLU A 50 -4.94 -1.79 -1.96
N PRO A 51 -6.18 -1.40 -2.31
CA PRO A 51 -7.02 -2.18 -3.20
C PRO A 51 -6.34 -2.45 -4.54
N SER A 52 -6.53 -3.67 -5.05
CA SER A 52 -6.05 -4.06 -6.37
C SER A 52 -6.56 -3.14 -7.48
N SER A 53 -5.68 -2.74 -8.39
CA SER A 53 -6.07 -1.95 -9.57
C SER A 53 -6.97 -2.78 -10.51
N VAL A 54 -7.72 -2.13 -11.41
CA VAL A 54 -8.71 -2.81 -12.27
C VAL A 54 -8.09 -3.94 -13.11
N GLY A 55 -6.85 -3.76 -13.59
CA GLY A 55 -6.12 -4.77 -14.35
C GLY A 55 -5.68 -6.01 -13.56
N GLN A 56 -5.82 -5.98 -12.22
CA GLN A 56 -5.47 -7.08 -11.34
C GLN A 56 -6.64 -8.02 -10.99
N ARG A 57 -7.85 -7.80 -11.52
CA ARG A 57 -8.93 -8.79 -11.35
C ARG A 57 -8.44 -10.14 -11.89
N ASP A 58 -8.47 -11.16 -11.02
CA ASP A 58 -8.00 -12.51 -11.29
C ASP A 58 -6.48 -12.66 -11.56
N ASN A 59 -5.66 -11.66 -11.17
CA ASN A 59 -4.21 -11.69 -11.31
C ASN A 59 -3.49 -12.05 -9.99
N TYR A 60 -3.58 -13.33 -9.61
CA TYR A 60 -3.06 -13.86 -8.34
C TYR A 60 -1.52 -13.81 -8.19
N ASP A 61 -0.77 -13.57 -9.27
CA ASP A 61 0.70 -13.40 -9.26
C ASP A 61 1.14 -11.91 -9.13
N CYS A 62 0.20 -10.98 -8.94
CA CYS A 62 0.47 -9.55 -8.80
C CYS A 62 0.04 -9.02 -7.43
N GLY A 63 0.98 -9.04 -6.50
CA GLY A 63 0.80 -8.52 -5.14
C GLY A 63 0.17 -9.54 -4.18
N GLY A 64 -0.16 -9.07 -2.97
CA GLY A 64 -0.77 -9.86 -1.91
C GLY A 64 0.02 -9.86 -0.61
N ILE A 65 -0.42 -10.68 0.34
CA ILE A 65 0.24 -10.86 1.64
C ILE A 65 1.15 -12.08 1.58
N LEU A 66 2.44 -11.89 1.82
CA LEU A 66 3.44 -12.94 1.99
C LEU A 66 3.70 -13.12 3.49
N TRP A 67 3.64 -14.35 3.98
CA TRP A 67 3.94 -14.64 5.38
C TRP A 67 5.39 -15.07 5.53
N ALA A 68 6.15 -14.31 6.31
CA ALA A 68 7.50 -14.66 6.68
C ALA A 68 7.49 -15.88 7.62
N THR A 69 8.49 -16.74 7.43
CA THR A 69 8.81 -17.88 8.27
C THR A 69 10.26 -17.74 8.73
N GLU A 70 10.73 -18.64 9.61
CA GLU A 70 12.16 -18.68 9.98
C GLU A 70 13.04 -19.19 8.83
N GLU A 71 12.46 -19.92 7.88
CA GLU A 71 13.15 -20.47 6.72
C GLU A 71 13.11 -19.52 5.51
N THR A 72 14.10 -19.65 4.63
CA THR A 72 14.10 -18.90 3.36
C THR A 72 12.99 -19.41 2.45
N GLN A 73 12.22 -18.48 1.88
CA GLN A 73 11.16 -18.76 0.93
C GLN A 73 11.40 -18.03 -0.38
N THR A 74 11.04 -18.67 -1.49
CA THR A 74 11.08 -18.07 -2.83
C THR A 74 9.66 -17.87 -3.32
N PHE A 75 9.35 -16.66 -3.79
CA PHE A 75 8.05 -16.31 -4.35
C PHE A 75 8.22 -15.78 -5.77
N PHE A 76 7.22 -16.04 -6.61
CA PHE A 76 7.18 -15.55 -7.97
C PHE A 76 6.07 -14.51 -8.09
N GLY A 77 6.39 -13.41 -8.75
CA GLY A 77 5.44 -12.34 -9.03
C GLY A 77 5.61 -11.84 -10.45
N ALA A 78 4.51 -11.45 -11.09
CA ALA A 78 4.55 -10.85 -12.42
C ALA A 78 3.57 -9.68 -12.50
N VAL A 79 4.08 -8.56 -13.03
CA VAL A 79 3.23 -7.44 -13.45
C VAL A 79 2.77 -7.74 -14.86
N ARG A 80 1.53 -8.20 -15.00
CA ARG A 80 0.93 -8.55 -16.30
C ARG A 80 -0.31 -7.72 -16.53
N THR A 81 -0.29 -6.94 -17.60
CA THR A 81 -1.47 -6.21 -18.05
C THR A 81 -2.44 -7.17 -18.70
N ARG A 82 -3.56 -7.48 -18.03
CA ARG A 82 -4.66 -8.29 -18.59
C ARG A 82 -5.67 -7.43 -19.35
N VAL A 83 -5.14 -6.52 -20.17
CA VAL A 83 -5.96 -5.70 -21.06
C VAL A 83 -5.91 -6.28 -22.46
N GLY A 84 -7.04 -6.19 -23.18
CA GLY A 84 -7.09 -6.64 -24.56
C GLY A 84 -6.06 -5.88 -25.42
N PRO A 85 -5.65 -6.42 -26.57
CA PRO A 85 -4.66 -5.80 -27.46
C PRO A 85 -5.04 -4.40 -27.99
N GLN A 86 -6.28 -3.93 -27.76
CA GLN A 86 -6.75 -2.58 -28.09
C GLN A 86 -7.22 -1.76 -26.88
N SER A 87 -6.98 -2.26 -25.68
CA SER A 87 -7.45 -1.63 -24.45
C SER A 87 -6.35 -0.73 -23.88
N PHE A 88 -6.66 0.56 -23.74
CA PHE A 88 -5.78 1.51 -23.04
C PHE A 88 -6.08 1.44 -21.54
N LEU A 89 -5.05 1.21 -20.73
CA LEU A 89 -5.16 1.31 -19.28
C LEU A 89 -5.29 2.78 -18.89
N ALA A 90 -6.45 3.16 -18.39
CA ALA A 90 -6.68 4.52 -17.87
C ALA A 90 -5.78 4.86 -16.67
N THR A 91 -5.26 3.84 -15.98
CA THR A 91 -4.34 3.96 -14.85
C THR A 91 -3.22 2.93 -14.97
N PRO A 92 -1.97 3.29 -14.62
CA PRO A 92 -0.87 2.32 -14.63
C PRO A 92 -1.16 1.15 -13.69
N GLU A 93 -0.74 -0.04 -14.10
CA GLU A 93 -0.77 -1.21 -13.23
C GLU A 93 0.50 -1.24 -12.36
N TYR A 94 0.29 -1.48 -11.08
CA TYR A 94 1.34 -1.68 -10.08
C TYR A 94 0.99 -2.91 -9.26
N CYS A 95 1.95 -3.58 -8.62
CA CYS A 95 1.70 -4.71 -7.73
C CYS A 95 2.40 -4.44 -6.39
N TRP A 96 1.72 -4.72 -5.28
CA TRP A 96 2.27 -4.53 -3.94
C TRP A 96 2.26 -5.83 -3.15
N TRP A 97 3.44 -6.24 -2.70
CA TRP A 97 3.61 -7.38 -1.80
C TRP A 97 3.85 -6.88 -0.38
N HIS A 98 3.04 -7.36 0.56
CA HIS A 98 3.21 -7.08 1.99
C HIS A 98 3.77 -8.30 2.69
N ILE A 99 4.99 -8.20 3.20
CA ILE A 99 5.58 -9.26 4.02
C ILE A 99 5.10 -9.07 5.46
N ARG A 100 4.47 -10.09 6.04
CA ARG A 100 3.94 -10.09 7.41
C ARG A 100 4.48 -11.26 8.21
N VAL A 101 4.56 -11.10 9.52
CA VAL A 101 4.89 -12.17 10.47
C VAL A 101 3.64 -12.52 11.25
N SER A 102 3.34 -13.80 11.43
CA SER A 102 2.33 -14.28 12.39
C SER A 102 3.03 -14.69 13.68
N TYR A 103 2.63 -14.08 14.80
CA TYR A 103 3.24 -14.39 16.11
C TYR A 103 2.82 -15.75 16.69
N SER A 104 1.95 -16.50 16.01
CA SER A 104 1.53 -17.85 16.43
C SER A 104 2.63 -18.91 16.40
N PHE A 105 3.82 -18.60 15.89
CA PHE A 105 4.98 -19.50 15.90
C PHE A 105 5.86 -19.38 17.16
N TYR A 106 5.57 -18.43 18.05
CA TYR A 106 6.33 -18.20 19.29
C TYR A 106 5.58 -18.68 20.56
N LEU A 107 4.55 -19.50 20.42
CA LEU A 107 3.86 -20.20 21.52
C LEU A 107 3.98 -21.71 21.36
#